data_AF-A0A8C3W6X6-F1
#
_entry.id   AF-A0A8C3W6X6-F1
#
_cell.length_a   1.000
_cell.length_b   1.000
_cell.length_c   1.000
_cell.angle_alpha   90.00
_cell.angle_beta   90.00
_cell.angle_gamma   90.00
#
_symmetry.space_group_name_H-M   'P 1'
#
loop_
_entity.id
_entity.type
_entity.pdbx_description
1 polymer ?
#
loop_
_entity_poly.entity_id
_entity_poly.type
_entity_poly.pdbx_seq_one_letter_code
_entity_poly.pdbx_strand_id
1 'polypeptide(L)'
;MAVRSAWTLFLWEDVVPRPVVQVFIATSGDAQPPKTCQVFLSCWAPNISDITYSWRREGTLDLGVEPSGLFVDRQLLRVSLGPGDKGVAYSCIVSNPVSWDLATITPWESCHREAAQGRASYKDALLVAVPVLLLLLLAGISAWRCGPCSGKKKDVCADQVAPETENPLVGLP
;
A
#
# COMPACT_ATOMS: atom_id res chain seq x y z
N MET A 1 51.74 29.46 11.72
CA MET A 1 50.32 29.61 12.14
C MET A 1 49.37 28.54 11.57
N ALA A 2 49.81 27.67 10.64
CA ALA A 2 48.98 26.66 9.97
C ALA A 2 48.52 25.45 10.82
N VAL A 3 48.93 25.35 12.09
CA VAL A 3 48.54 24.24 12.97
C VAL A 3 47.03 24.27 13.26
N ARG A 4 46.42 25.45 13.38
CA ARG A 4 44.99 25.57 13.73
C ARG A 4 44.04 24.99 12.68
N SER A 5 44.39 25.05 11.40
CA SER A 5 43.55 24.53 10.30
C SER A 5 43.58 23.01 10.19
N ALA A 6 44.64 22.34 10.65
CA ALA A 6 44.72 20.88 10.61
C ALA A 6 43.79 20.22 11.66
N TRP A 7 43.73 20.75 12.88
CA TRP A 7 42.86 20.20 13.94
C TRP A 7 41.36 20.26 13.57
N THR A 8 40.92 21.35 12.92
CA THR A 8 39.54 21.46 12.40
C THR A 8 39.26 20.44 11.29
N LEU A 9 40.30 20.02 10.55
CA LEU A 9 40.21 19.03 9.46
C LEU A 9 40.27 17.57 9.94
N PHE A 10 40.59 17.29 11.21
CA PHE A 10 40.36 15.96 11.79
C PHE A 10 38.99 15.88 12.45
N LEU A 11 38.57 16.94 13.16
CA LEU A 11 37.29 16.96 13.87
C LEU A 11 36.03 16.82 13.00
N TRP A 12 36.08 17.12 11.69
CA TRP A 12 34.92 16.89 10.80
C TRP A 12 34.84 15.45 10.27
N GLU A 13 35.96 14.72 10.23
CA GLU A 13 36.01 13.31 9.82
C GLU A 13 35.37 12.42 10.90
N ASP A 14 35.47 12.85 12.16
CA ASP A 14 34.82 12.24 13.34
C ASP A 14 33.33 12.63 13.53
N VAL A 15 32.73 13.43 12.64
CA VAL A 15 31.30 13.78 12.72
C VAL A 15 30.43 12.69 12.12
N VAL A 16 29.57 12.09 12.93
CA VAL A 16 28.59 11.10 12.48
C VAL A 16 27.55 11.76 11.56
N PRO A 17 27.36 11.27 10.33
CA PRO A 17 26.34 11.80 9.42
C PRO A 17 24.94 11.33 9.82
N ARG A 18 23.92 12.10 9.41
CA ARG A 18 22.51 11.72 9.58
C ARG A 18 22.26 10.29 9.08
N PRO A 19 21.72 9.40 9.93
CA PRO A 19 21.39 8.05 9.51
C PRO A 19 20.19 8.07 8.56
N VAL A 20 20.05 7.00 7.76
CA VAL A 20 18.92 6.79 6.87
C VAL A 20 18.17 5.55 7.34
N VAL A 21 16.86 5.69 7.55
CA VAL A 21 15.98 4.59 7.94
C VAL A 21 15.15 4.12 6.74
N GLN A 22 15.24 2.83 6.44
CA GLN A 22 14.43 2.14 5.44
C GLN A 22 13.32 1.34 6.15
N VAL A 23 12.11 1.37 5.58
CA VAL A 23 10.92 0.72 6.12
C VAL A 23 10.53 -0.45 5.22
N PHE A 24 10.52 -1.67 5.77
CA PHE A 24 10.11 -2.89 5.09
C PHE A 24 8.87 -3.47 5.79
N ILE A 25 7.81 -3.73 5.04
CA ILE A 25 6.58 -4.31 5.57
C ILE A 25 6.64 -5.83 5.34
N ALA A 26 6.28 -6.61 6.35
CA ALA A 26 6.08 -8.04 6.17
C ALA A 26 4.80 -8.25 5.33
N THR A 27 4.94 -8.92 4.18
CA THR A 27 3.80 -9.35 3.38
C THR A 27 2.89 -10.22 4.26
N SER A 28 1.62 -9.84 4.39
CA SER A 28 0.67 -10.58 5.25
C SER A 28 0.36 -11.95 4.67
N GLY A 29 1.12 -12.97 5.11
CA GLY A 29 0.66 -14.35 5.05
C GLY A 29 -0.50 -14.58 6.03
N ASP A 30 -1.16 -15.72 5.89
CA ASP A 30 -2.31 -16.17 6.70
C ASP A 30 -2.03 -16.23 8.23
N ALA A 31 -0.76 -16.12 8.62
CA ALA A 31 -0.29 -16.11 10.01
C ALA A 31 -0.24 -14.73 10.68
N GLN A 32 -0.51 -13.63 9.97
CA GLN A 32 -0.45 -12.28 10.55
C GLN A 32 -1.83 -11.90 11.16
N PRO A 33 -1.91 -11.48 12.44
CA PRO A 33 -3.20 -11.14 13.05
C PRO A 33 -3.92 -10.05 12.24
N PRO A 34 -5.25 -10.14 12.02
CA PRO A 34 -5.98 -9.37 11.00
C PRO A 34 -6.07 -7.85 11.26
N LYS A 35 -5.37 -7.33 12.26
CA LYS A 35 -5.31 -5.92 12.66
C LYS A 35 -3.90 -5.41 12.93
N THR A 36 -2.85 -6.22 12.76
CA THR A 36 -1.46 -5.83 13.07
C THR A 36 -0.57 -5.88 11.84
N CYS A 37 0.11 -4.77 11.57
CA CYS A 37 1.14 -4.66 10.55
C CYS A 37 2.51 -4.95 11.16
N GLN A 38 3.16 -6.01 10.71
CA GLN A 38 4.56 -6.25 11.08
C GLN A 38 5.49 -5.46 10.16
N VAL A 39 6.39 -4.69 10.74
CA VAL A 39 7.33 -3.81 10.05
C VAL A 39 8.75 -4.08 10.54
N PHE A 40 9.71 -4.01 9.64
CA PHE A 40 11.14 -4.03 9.91
C PHE A 40 11.74 -2.67 9.52
N LEU A 41 12.47 -2.05 10.44
CA LEU A 41 13.11 -0.76 10.26
C LEU A 41 14.62 -1.00 10.20
N SER A 42 15.24 -0.74 9.06
CA SER A 42 16.69 -0.87 8.88
C SER A 42 17.33 0.50 8.92
N CYS A 43 18.29 0.70 9.82
CA CYS A 43 19.04 1.94 9.96
C CYS A 43 20.49 1.75 9.53
N TRP A 44 20.99 2.63 8.68
CA TRP A 44 22.39 2.68 8.27
C TRP A 44 22.88 4.13 8.22
N ALA A 45 24.16 4.36 8.52
CA ALA A 45 24.80 5.65 8.28
C ALA A 45 25.84 5.52 7.16
N PRO A 46 25.97 6.52 6.26
CA PRO A 46 26.98 6.49 5.21
C PRO A 46 28.40 6.67 5.77
N ASN A 47 29.37 6.02 5.12
CA ASN A 47 30.80 6.35 5.21
C ASN A 47 31.48 6.24 6.60
N ILE A 48 30.88 5.55 7.59
CA ILE A 48 31.52 5.26 8.89
C ILE A 48 31.24 3.81 9.32
N SER A 49 32.27 3.10 9.79
CA SER A 49 32.16 1.75 10.37
C SER A 49 32.00 1.75 11.89
N ASP A 50 32.66 2.68 12.59
CA ASP A 50 32.91 2.61 14.03
C ASP A 50 31.86 3.41 14.83
N ILE A 51 30.59 3.07 14.61
CA ILE A 51 29.42 3.69 15.23
C ILE A 51 28.51 2.69 15.94
N THR A 52 27.93 3.14 17.04
CA THR A 52 26.91 2.41 17.79
C THR A 52 25.52 2.80 17.28
N TYR A 53 24.72 1.78 16.94
CA TYR A 53 23.31 1.90 16.60
C TYR A 53 22.44 1.64 17.83
N SER A 54 21.43 2.48 18.05
CA SER A 54 20.42 2.34 19.11
C SER A 54 19.07 2.84 18.63
N TRP A 55 17.98 2.38 19.26
CA TRP A 55 16.61 2.70 18.82
C TRP A 55 15.77 3.24 19.96
N ARG A 56 15.08 4.34 19.69
CA ARG A 56 14.15 4.98 20.62
C ARG A 56 12.74 4.99 20.02
N ARG A 57 11.74 4.57 20.80
CA ARG A 57 10.33 4.88 20.51
C ARG A 57 10.01 6.25 21.08
N GLU A 58 9.52 7.15 20.24
CA GLU A 58 9.08 8.47 20.68
C GLU A 58 7.64 8.42 21.22
N GLY A 59 7.37 9.17 22.29
CA GLY A 59 6.05 9.22 22.94
C GLY A 59 5.91 8.40 24.23
N THR A 60 6.88 7.55 24.58
CA THR A 60 7.01 6.98 25.93
C THR A 60 7.94 7.86 26.75
N LEU A 61 7.41 8.51 27.81
CA LEU A 61 8.19 9.37 28.71
C LEU A 61 9.14 8.59 29.64
N ASP A 62 9.01 7.26 29.69
CA ASP A 62 9.85 6.39 30.50
C ASP A 62 11.19 6.06 29.82
N LEU A 63 12.23 6.78 30.29
CA LEU A 63 13.57 6.26 30.57
C LEU A 63 14.08 5.13 29.66
N GLY A 64 14.38 5.43 28.40
CA GLY A 64 15.27 4.61 27.57
C GLY A 64 14.86 3.15 27.40
N VAL A 65 13.56 2.84 27.46
CA VAL A 65 13.06 1.48 27.23
C VAL A 65 13.27 1.13 25.75
N GLU A 66 14.35 0.39 25.47
CA GLU A 66 14.62 -0.20 24.16
C GLU A 66 13.36 -0.94 23.68
N PRO A 67 12.85 -0.65 22.46
CA PRO A 67 11.61 -1.24 21.99
C PRO A 67 11.71 -2.76 21.96
N SER A 68 10.67 -3.46 22.44
CA SER A 68 10.64 -4.91 22.59
C SER A 68 10.60 -5.62 21.22
N GLY A 69 11.75 -5.70 20.56
CA GLY A 69 11.93 -6.26 19.23
C GLY A 69 13.17 -7.16 19.14
N LEU A 70 13.21 -8.01 18.12
CA LEU A 70 14.42 -8.76 17.79
C LEU A 70 15.36 -7.82 17.03
N PHE A 71 16.42 -7.39 17.70
CA PHE A 71 17.51 -6.60 17.13
C PHE A 71 18.53 -7.52 16.47
N VAL A 72 18.45 -7.64 15.14
CA VAL A 72 19.56 -8.23 14.38
C VAL A 72 20.58 -7.11 14.17
N ASP A 73 21.77 -7.29 14.74
CA ASP A 73 22.93 -6.39 14.68
C ASP A 73 22.69 -4.93 15.11
N ARG A 74 21.63 -4.67 15.90
CA ARG A 74 21.12 -3.34 16.35
C ARG A 74 20.68 -2.39 15.22
N GLN A 75 21.11 -2.61 13.99
CA GLN A 75 20.70 -1.86 12.80
C GLN A 75 19.25 -2.13 12.41
N LEU A 76 18.75 -3.36 12.63
CA LEU A 76 17.40 -3.78 12.27
C LEU A 76 16.48 -3.87 13.50
N LEU A 77 15.37 -3.13 13.48
CA LEU A 77 14.31 -3.17 14.49
C LEU A 77 13.01 -3.75 13.91
N ARG A 78 12.57 -4.89 14.44
CA ARG A 78 11.24 -5.49 14.13
C ARG A 78 10.18 -4.98 15.11
N VAL A 79 9.10 -4.41 14.59
CA VAL A 79 7.92 -3.96 15.36
C VAL A 79 6.62 -4.53 14.81
N SER A 80 5.64 -4.70 15.69
CA SER A 80 4.25 -4.99 15.31
C SER A 80 3.42 -3.76 15.67
N LEU A 81 2.74 -3.18 14.69
CA LEU A 81 1.94 -1.96 14.84
C LEU A 81 0.45 -2.32 14.72
N GLY A 82 -0.35 -1.90 15.70
CA GLY A 82 -1.80 -1.98 15.67
C GLY A 82 -2.46 -0.61 15.46
N PRO A 83 -3.81 -0.55 15.36
CA PRO A 83 -4.53 0.69 15.04
C PRO A 83 -4.36 1.83 16.08
N GLY A 84 -3.93 1.48 17.30
CA GLY A 84 -3.59 2.44 18.35
C GLY A 84 -2.22 3.10 18.20
N ASP A 85 -1.31 2.52 17.39
CA ASP A 85 0.04 3.04 17.17
C ASP A 85 0.09 4.16 16.09
N LYS A 86 -1.07 4.71 15.74
CA LYS A 86 -1.19 5.81 14.77
C LYS A 86 -0.51 7.07 15.32
N GLY A 87 0.64 7.41 14.73
CA GLY A 87 1.48 8.54 15.16
C GLY A 87 2.64 8.14 16.08
N VAL A 88 2.80 6.86 16.44
CA VAL A 88 4.02 6.39 17.12
C VAL A 88 5.21 6.53 16.16
N ALA A 89 6.21 7.29 16.58
CA ALA A 89 7.44 7.48 15.84
C ALA A 89 8.58 6.64 16.44
N TYR A 90 9.53 6.25 15.59
CA TYR A 90 10.75 5.56 15.96
C TYR A 90 11.94 6.36 15.47
N SER A 91 12.91 6.56 16.35
CA SER A 91 14.15 7.27 16.10
C SER A 91 15.31 6.28 16.13
N CYS A 92 16.02 6.12 15.01
CA CYS A 92 17.34 5.50 15.03
C CYS A 92 18.36 6.56 15.47
N ILE A 93 19.19 6.22 16.45
CA ILE A 93 20.26 7.07 16.95
C ILE A 93 21.59 6.38 16.62
N VAL A 94 22.48 7.11 15.94
CA VAL A 94 23.84 6.68 15.62
C VAL A 94 24.83 7.57 16.36
N SER A 95 25.85 6.96 16.98
CA SER A 95 26.83 7.68 17.80
C SER A 95 28.22 7.06 17.71
N ASN A 96 29.23 7.92 17.71
CA ASN A 96 30.62 7.56 17.98
C ASN A 96 31.07 8.27 19.28
N PRO A 97 32.33 8.13 19.73
CA PRO A 97 32.80 8.79 20.97
C PRO A 97 32.82 10.32 20.93
N VAL A 98 32.63 10.95 19.78
CA VAL A 98 32.80 12.40 19.54
C VAL A 98 31.46 13.10 19.25
N SER A 99 30.55 12.43 18.56
CA SER A 99 29.30 13.01 18.05
C SER A 99 28.19 11.97 17.88
N TRP A 100 26.95 12.46 17.74
CA TRP A 100 25.76 11.65 17.50
C TRP A 100 24.77 12.39 16.60
N ASP A 101 23.98 11.63 15.85
CA ASP A 101 22.86 12.16 15.05
C ASP A 101 21.71 11.11 15.05
N LEU A 102 20.52 11.51 14.60
CA LEU A 102 19.35 10.63 14.56
C LEU A 102 18.46 10.85 13.34
N ALA A 103 17.64 9.85 13.02
CA ALA A 103 16.55 9.97 12.07
C ALA A 103 15.27 9.37 12.64
N THR A 104 14.20 10.15 12.59
CA THR A 104 12.88 9.80 13.13
C THR A 104 11.89 9.55 12.01
N ILE A 105 11.11 8.47 12.13
CA ILE A 105 10.09 8.06 11.16
C ILE A 105 8.80 7.59 11.84
N THR A 106 7.68 7.70 11.12
CA THR A 106 6.36 7.20 11.54
C THR A 106 5.92 6.04 10.62
N PRO A 107 6.28 4.77 10.93
CA PRO A 107 6.08 3.64 10.01
C PRO A 107 4.61 3.23 9.79
N TRP A 108 3.67 3.74 10.59
CA TRP A 108 2.25 3.43 10.47
C TRP A 108 1.65 3.78 9.09
N GLU A 109 2.05 4.90 8.50
CA GLU A 109 1.52 5.35 7.20
C GLU A 109 1.93 4.41 6.05
N SER A 110 3.11 3.79 6.14
CA SER A 110 3.57 2.77 5.19
C SER A 110 2.62 1.55 5.19
N CYS A 111 2.20 1.09 6.37
CA CYS A 111 1.23 0.00 6.51
C CYS A 111 -0.13 0.31 5.87
N HIS A 112 -0.60 1.56 5.98
CA HIS A 112 -1.88 1.96 5.39
C HIS A 112 -1.81 1.96 3.85
N ARG A 113 -0.70 2.44 3.28
CA ARG A 113 -0.46 2.47 1.84
C ARG A 113 -0.44 1.07 1.22
N GLU A 114 0.24 0.11 1.83
CA GLU A 114 0.23 -1.28 1.31
C GLU A 114 -1.10 -2.00 1.55
N ALA A 115 -1.80 -1.74 2.66
CA ALA A 115 -3.13 -2.32 2.89
C ALA A 115 -4.16 -1.86 1.83
N ALA A 116 -4.00 -0.66 1.27
CA ALA A 116 -4.79 -0.18 0.14
C ALA A 116 -4.37 -0.82 -1.20
N GLN A 117 -3.05 -0.95 -1.45
CA GLN A 117 -2.53 -1.42 -2.74
C GLN A 117 -2.56 -2.95 -2.88
N GLY A 118 -2.41 -3.71 -1.80
CA GLY A 118 -2.46 -5.17 -1.76
C GLY A 118 -3.86 -5.79 -1.89
N ARG A 119 -4.91 -4.97 -2.05
CA ARG A 119 -6.32 -5.42 -2.15
C ARG A 119 -6.91 -5.35 -3.55
N ALA A 120 -6.15 -4.93 -4.56
CA ALA A 120 -6.52 -5.16 -5.96
C ALA A 120 -6.25 -6.63 -6.32
N SER A 121 -7.06 -7.55 -5.80
CA SER A 121 -6.96 -8.97 -6.15
C SER A 121 -7.16 -9.13 -7.65
N TYR A 122 -6.28 -9.86 -8.33
CA TYR A 122 -6.39 -10.11 -9.76
C TYR A 122 -7.75 -10.75 -10.13
N LYS A 123 -8.38 -11.46 -9.18
CA LYS A 123 -9.73 -12.02 -9.31
C LYS A 123 -10.81 -10.94 -9.42
N ASP A 124 -10.71 -9.87 -8.66
CA ASP A 124 -11.67 -8.75 -8.69
C ASP A 124 -11.48 -7.93 -9.98
N ALA A 125 -10.23 -7.72 -10.40
CA ALA A 125 -9.94 -7.12 -11.70
C ALA A 125 -10.48 -7.97 -12.87
N LEU A 126 -10.35 -9.30 -12.81
CA LEU A 126 -10.90 -10.23 -13.79
C LEU A 126 -12.44 -10.23 -13.79
N LEU A 127 -13.07 -10.19 -12.61
CA LEU A 127 -14.51 -10.10 -12.41
C LEU A 127 -15.14 -8.84 -13.01
N VAL A 128 -14.38 -7.74 -13.12
CA VAL A 128 -14.84 -6.50 -13.78
C VAL A 128 -14.46 -6.47 -15.27
N ALA A 129 -13.24 -6.86 -15.61
CA ALA A 129 -12.75 -6.81 -16.99
C ALA A 129 -13.46 -7.77 -17.94
N VAL A 130 -13.78 -9.00 -17.48
CA VAL A 130 -14.42 -10.02 -18.34
C VAL A 130 -15.85 -9.63 -18.75
N PRO A 131 -16.75 -9.20 -17.84
CA PRO A 131 -18.08 -8.71 -18.23
C PRO A 131 -18.03 -7.48 -19.12
N VAL A 132 -17.14 -6.51 -18.83
CA VAL A 132 -17.00 -5.30 -19.65
C VAL A 132 -16.54 -5.64 -21.08
N LEU A 133 -15.54 -6.52 -21.23
CA LEU A 133 -15.08 -6.98 -22.53
C LEU A 133 -16.17 -7.75 -23.29
N LEU A 134 -16.92 -8.62 -22.60
CA LEU A 134 -18.03 -9.36 -23.19
C LEU A 134 -19.14 -8.43 -23.69
N LEU A 135 -19.51 -7.41 -22.90
CA LEU A 135 -20.50 -6.40 -23.30
C LEU A 135 -20.04 -5.60 -24.53
N LEU A 136 -18.76 -5.22 -24.60
CA LEU A 136 -18.19 -4.52 -25.77
C LEU A 136 -18.22 -5.39 -27.03
N LEU A 137 -17.91 -6.69 -26.91
CA LEU A 137 -17.99 -7.64 -28.04
C LEU A 137 -19.44 -7.84 -28.50
N LEU A 138 -20.39 -8.01 -27.57
CA LEU A 138 -21.82 -8.13 -27.89
C LEU A 138 -22.38 -6.86 -28.54
N ALA A 139 -22.02 -5.68 -28.01
CA ALA A 139 -22.39 -4.40 -28.60
C ALA A 139 -21.84 -4.24 -30.02
N GLY A 140 -20.55 -4.53 -30.23
CA GLY A 140 -19.91 -4.52 -31.55
C GLY A 140 -20.59 -5.47 -32.54
N ILE A 141 -20.85 -6.71 -32.15
CA ILE A 141 -21.55 -7.71 -32.99
C ILE A 141 -22.98 -7.25 -33.30
N SER A 142 -23.69 -6.65 -32.34
CA SER A 142 -25.05 -6.16 -32.56
C SER A 142 -25.08 -4.98 -33.53
N ALA A 143 -24.18 -4.00 -33.38
CA ALA A 143 -24.02 -2.89 -34.33
C ALA A 143 -23.66 -3.37 -35.75
N TRP A 144 -22.84 -4.42 -35.86
CA TRP A 144 -22.45 -4.99 -37.16
C TRP A 144 -23.56 -5.84 -37.81
N ARG A 145 -24.45 -6.45 -37.01
CA ARG A 145 -25.63 -7.19 -37.49
C ARG A 145 -26.84 -6.30 -37.79
N CYS A 146 -26.94 -5.14 -37.12
CA CYS A 146 -28.08 -4.22 -37.26
C CYS A 146 -27.76 -2.96 -38.09
N GLY A 147 -26.51 -2.75 -38.52
CA GLY A 147 -26.08 -1.61 -39.34
C GLY A 147 -25.52 -2.04 -40.71
N PRO A 148 -26.06 -1.60 -41.87
CA PRO A 148 -27.25 -0.77 -42.07
C PRO A 148 -28.36 -1.48 -42.89
N CYS A 149 -29.52 -1.76 -42.26
CA CYS A 149 -30.74 -2.06 -43.02
C CYS A 149 -31.32 -0.78 -43.65
N SER A 150 -30.73 -0.37 -44.78
CA SER A 150 -31.21 0.77 -45.57
C SER A 150 -32.51 0.47 -46.32
N GLY A 151 -33.64 0.82 -45.70
CA GLY A 151 -34.80 1.44 -46.38
C GLY A 151 -35.61 0.62 -47.40
N LYS A 152 -36.72 0.01 -46.94
CA LYS A 152 -38.01 -0.25 -47.64
C LYS A 152 -38.95 -0.91 -46.61
N LYS A 153 -40.27 -0.66 -46.53
CA LYS A 153 -41.24 -0.02 -47.45
C LYS A 153 -42.50 0.46 -46.67
N LYS A 154 -43.13 1.54 -47.16
CA LYS A 154 -44.46 2.15 -46.86
C LYS A 154 -45.42 1.56 -45.82
N ASP A 155 -45.90 2.46 -44.96
CA ASP A 155 -47.31 2.80 -44.61
C ASP A 155 -48.44 1.75 -44.78
N VAL A 156 -49.16 1.46 -43.68
CA VAL A 156 -50.63 1.40 -43.65
C VAL A 156 -51.15 1.62 -42.20
N CYS A 157 -52.40 2.07 -42.08
CA CYS A 157 -52.99 2.63 -40.85
C CYS A 157 -53.21 1.65 -39.68
N ALA A 158 -53.46 2.26 -38.52
CA ALA A 158 -53.85 1.61 -37.27
C ALA A 158 -55.13 0.77 -37.38
N ASP A 159 -55.23 -0.24 -36.51
CA ASP A 159 -56.38 -0.33 -35.61
C ASP A 159 -55.91 -0.70 -34.19
N GLN A 160 -56.77 -0.42 -33.22
CA GLN A 160 -56.53 -0.49 -31.78
C GLN A 160 -56.86 -1.89 -31.21
N VAL A 161 -56.76 -2.01 -29.88
CA VAL A 161 -57.25 -3.08 -29.00
C VAL A 161 -56.25 -4.19 -28.64
N ALA A 162 -56.03 -4.28 -27.33
CA ALA A 162 -55.40 -5.37 -26.60
C ALA A 162 -56.24 -5.58 -25.32
N PRO A 163 -56.08 -6.67 -24.55
CA PRO A 163 -55.57 -8.00 -24.87
C PRO A 163 -56.62 -9.09 -24.50
N GLU A 164 -56.16 -10.30 -24.09
CA GLU A 164 -56.91 -11.41 -23.47
C GLU A 164 -57.75 -12.34 -24.40
N THR A 165 -57.99 -13.63 -24.11
CA THR A 165 -57.28 -14.68 -23.33
C THR A 165 -57.91 -16.03 -23.72
N GLU A 166 -57.10 -16.99 -24.20
CA GLU A 166 -57.28 -18.47 -24.23
C GLU A 166 -58.58 -19.17 -24.75
N ASN A 167 -58.41 -20.47 -25.03
CA ASN A 167 -59.28 -21.44 -25.75
C ASN A 167 -60.34 -22.11 -24.79
N PRO A 168 -61.19 -23.13 -25.13
CA PRO A 168 -61.27 -23.96 -26.36
C PRO A 168 -62.69 -24.34 -26.89
N LEU A 169 -62.72 -25.21 -27.91
CA LEU A 169 -63.87 -25.80 -28.61
C LEU A 169 -64.88 -26.59 -27.73
N VAL A 170 -66.18 -26.34 -27.98
CA VAL A 170 -67.34 -27.28 -28.05
C VAL A 170 -68.34 -26.63 -29.06
N GLY A 171 -69.15 -27.30 -29.90
CA GLY A 171 -69.39 -28.74 -30.13
C GLY A 171 -70.19 -29.02 -31.43
N LEU A 172 -71.42 -29.54 -31.31
CA LEU A 172 -72.36 -29.99 -32.36
C LEU A 172 -73.83 -29.73 -31.90
N PRO A 173 -74.88 -29.88 -32.74
CA PRO A 173 -74.91 -30.20 -34.17
C PRO A 173 -75.52 -29.11 -35.08
#